data_AF-A0A820CA13-F1
#
_entry.id   AF-A0A820CA13-F1
#
_cell.length_a   1.000
_cell.length_b   1.000
_cell.length_c   1.000
_cell.angle_alpha   90.00
_cell.angle_beta   90.00
_cell.angle_gamma   90.00
#
_symmetry.space_group_name_H-M   'P 1'
#
loop_
_entity.id
_entity.type
_entity.pdbx_description
1 polymer ?
#
loop_
_entity_poly.entity_id
_entity_poly.type
_entity_poly.pdbx_seq_one_letter_code
_entity_poly.pdbx_strand_id
1 'polypeptide(L)'
;MRQRAERELSSLQEIAEQEYKNVCVSLMHLMSLFFSFLGRGLSQCRQKKLPSIPNSSSFIVPDIYTIYYLDRDRLLLHDSENPSFQFNSSDNIQPSGRILIWSSDIQLHLLFNSERLHMDGTFSSSPAHFDQVFIIQAIHHGSCVPVVHSLLPDRKTSNYLYLFNILFDQAKKFNKKLDPVHIMTDFEPGLTKAILIQFSEKTIQKGCFFHFCQSIYRHVQSLGLSSSYMNNLMIRNVIKQAMALALVPPSHVQVLFNELGQELNDDEREEISGLLQYFNSH
;
A
#
# COMPACT_ATOMS: atom_id res chain seq x y z
N MET A 1 34.15 1.19 -6.96
CA MET A 1 32.77 1.64 -6.64
C MET A 1 32.31 2.91 -7.37
N ARG A 2 32.85 4.12 -7.16
CA ARG A 2 32.31 5.37 -7.77
C ARG A 2 32.19 5.35 -9.30
N GLN A 3 33.24 4.92 -10.00
CA GLN A 3 33.24 4.76 -11.47
C GLN A 3 32.29 3.65 -11.98
N ARG A 4 31.94 2.67 -11.13
CA ARG A 4 31.05 1.55 -11.47
C ARG A 4 29.59 1.88 -11.17
N ALA A 5 29.34 2.59 -10.08
CA ALA A 5 28.04 3.21 -9.76
C ALA A 5 27.55 4.17 -10.84
N GLU A 6 28.49 4.77 -11.59
CA GLU A 6 28.17 5.54 -12.78
C GLU A 6 27.79 4.64 -13.97
N ARG A 7 28.28 3.41 -14.09
CA ARG A 7 28.09 2.54 -15.28
C ARG A 7 27.03 1.45 -15.10
N GLU A 8 26.69 1.09 -13.87
CA GLU A 8 25.84 -0.06 -13.54
C GLU A 8 24.65 0.35 -12.64
N LEU A 9 23.45 -0.15 -12.94
CA LEU A 9 22.21 0.12 -12.19
C LEU A 9 21.89 -0.93 -11.11
N SER A 10 22.73 -1.97 -11.00
CA SER A 10 22.63 -3.06 -10.03
C SER A 10 22.47 -2.57 -8.59
N SER A 11 21.85 -3.38 -7.73
CA SER A 11 21.64 -2.97 -6.34
C SER A 11 22.96 -2.78 -5.60
N LEU A 12 22.94 -1.92 -4.58
CA LEU A 12 24.09 -1.63 -3.72
C LEU A 12 24.66 -2.91 -3.08
N GLN A 13 23.77 -3.84 -2.78
CA GLN A 13 24.04 -5.13 -2.20
C GLN A 13 24.74 -6.06 -3.21
N GLU A 14 24.28 -6.11 -4.46
CA GLU A 14 24.93 -6.92 -5.52
C GLU A 14 26.34 -6.42 -5.86
N ILE A 15 26.53 -5.10 -5.94
CA ILE A 15 27.85 -4.50 -6.19
C ILE A 15 28.81 -4.82 -5.04
N ALA A 16 28.34 -4.77 -3.80
CA ALA A 16 29.14 -5.13 -2.64
C ALA A 16 29.45 -6.64 -2.62
N GLU A 17 28.46 -7.51 -2.78
CA GLU A 17 28.64 -8.96 -2.79
C GLU A 17 29.63 -9.43 -3.88
N GLN A 18 29.65 -8.77 -5.05
CA GLN A 18 30.64 -9.05 -6.09
C GLN A 18 32.07 -8.58 -5.76
N GLU A 19 32.22 -7.41 -5.12
CA GLU A 19 33.53 -6.86 -4.75
C GLU A 19 34.14 -7.60 -3.53
N TYR A 20 33.30 -8.09 -2.62
CA TYR A 20 33.72 -8.79 -1.40
C TYR A 20 33.85 -10.30 -1.57
N LYS A 21 33.52 -10.87 -2.74
CA LYS A 21 33.73 -12.31 -3.05
C LYS A 21 35.17 -12.78 -2.85
N ASN A 22 36.15 -11.86 -2.83
CA ASN A 22 37.57 -12.16 -2.65
C ASN A 22 38.16 -11.63 -1.33
N VAL A 23 37.36 -11.10 -0.40
CA VAL A 23 37.86 -10.53 0.86
C VAL A 23 37.25 -11.25 2.07
N CYS A 24 38.12 -11.61 3.00
CA CYS A 24 37.88 -12.47 4.14
C CYS A 24 36.55 -12.21 4.89
N VAL A 25 35.84 -13.30 5.20
CA VAL A 25 34.49 -13.38 5.81
C VAL A 25 34.36 -12.68 7.17
N SER A 26 35.47 -12.29 7.81
CA SER A 26 35.48 -11.72 9.16
C SER A 26 34.96 -10.27 9.27
N LEU A 27 34.70 -9.59 8.16
CA LEU A 27 34.25 -8.18 8.14
C LEU A 27 32.73 -7.98 7.98
N MET A 28 31.93 -9.06 7.90
CA MET A 28 30.47 -8.96 7.64
C MET A 28 29.69 -8.09 8.65
N HIS A 29 30.12 -8.04 9.91
CA HIS A 29 29.43 -7.26 10.95
C HIS A 29 29.61 -5.73 10.81
N LEU A 30 30.60 -5.26 10.05
CA LEU A 30 30.81 -3.83 9.78
C LEU A 30 30.00 -3.31 8.58
N MET A 31 29.30 -4.20 7.85
CA MET A 31 28.62 -3.88 6.59
C MET A 31 27.41 -2.96 6.77
N SER A 32 26.59 -3.13 7.82
CA SER A 32 25.36 -2.33 8.01
C SER A 32 25.64 -0.84 8.20
N LEU A 33 26.73 -0.51 8.89
CA LEU A 33 27.23 0.86 9.07
C LEU A 33 27.92 1.41 7.82
N PHE A 34 28.50 0.57 6.98
CA PHE A 34 29.15 0.99 5.72
C PHE A 34 28.12 1.35 4.63
N PHE A 35 27.00 0.61 4.56
CA PHE A 35 25.95 0.85 3.56
C PHE A 35 25.19 2.17 3.76
N SER A 36 24.99 2.61 5.01
CA SER A 36 24.30 3.87 5.32
C SER A 36 25.07 5.11 4.84
N PHE A 37 26.41 5.06 4.83
CA PHE A 37 27.27 6.13 4.30
C PHE A 37 27.42 6.08 2.77
N LEU A 38 27.47 4.89 2.17
CA LEU A 38 27.56 4.72 0.71
C LEU A 38 26.26 5.10 -0.02
N GLY A 39 25.09 4.90 0.59
CA GLY A 39 23.79 5.20 -0.01
C GLY A 39 23.66 6.64 -0.51
N ARG A 40 24.14 7.63 0.27
CA ARG A 40 24.11 9.05 -0.15
C ARG A 40 25.07 9.35 -1.29
N GLY A 41 26.31 8.87 -1.21
CA GLY A 41 27.31 9.09 -2.26
C GLY A 41 26.95 8.44 -3.59
N LEU A 42 26.31 7.27 -3.53
CA LEU A 42 25.81 6.56 -4.70
C LEU A 42 24.54 7.18 -5.27
N SER A 43 23.60 7.61 -4.43
CA SER A 43 22.43 8.40 -4.86
C SER A 43 22.88 9.67 -5.58
N GLN A 44 23.86 10.41 -5.04
CA GLN A 44 24.44 11.59 -5.68
C GLN A 44 25.17 11.29 -7.00
N CYS A 45 25.91 10.17 -7.10
CA CYS A 45 26.56 9.78 -8.35
C CYS A 45 25.54 9.33 -9.41
N ARG A 46 24.47 8.64 -8.99
CA ARG A 46 23.36 8.22 -9.87
C ARG A 46 22.54 9.41 -10.35
N GLN A 47 22.26 10.41 -9.49
CA GLN A 47 21.57 11.64 -9.88
C GLN A 47 22.26 12.41 -11.03
N LYS A 48 23.57 12.20 -11.27
CA LYS A 48 24.25 12.78 -12.44
C LYS A 48 23.88 12.11 -13.78
N LYS A 49 23.24 10.93 -13.75
CA LYS A 49 22.83 10.14 -14.92
C LYS A 49 21.33 9.84 -14.97
N LEU A 50 20.63 9.94 -13.84
CA LEU A 50 19.18 9.81 -13.77
C LEU A 50 18.53 11.15 -14.16
N PRO A 51 17.36 11.14 -14.83
CA PRO A 51 16.63 12.37 -15.12
C PRO A 51 16.31 13.11 -13.82
N SER A 52 16.27 14.44 -13.88
CA SER A 52 15.78 15.27 -12.79
C SER A 52 14.38 14.81 -12.39
N ILE A 53 14.07 14.86 -11.09
CA ILE A 53 12.72 14.58 -10.60
C ILE A 53 11.74 15.48 -11.38
N PRO A 54 10.69 14.91 -11.99
CA PRO A 54 9.75 15.69 -12.77
C PRO A 54 9.08 16.82 -11.98
N ASN A 55 8.95 17.98 -12.63
CA ASN A 55 8.23 19.15 -12.10
C ASN A 55 6.75 19.18 -12.52
N SER A 56 6.27 18.16 -13.25
CA SER A 56 4.85 17.93 -13.53
C SER A 56 4.57 16.42 -13.66
N SER A 57 3.29 16.04 -13.73
CA SER A 57 2.88 14.69 -14.08
C SER A 57 3.18 14.33 -15.53
N SER A 58 3.46 15.30 -16.40
CA SER A 58 3.75 15.11 -17.83
C SER A 58 5.26 14.96 -18.06
N PHE A 59 5.77 13.78 -17.74
CA PHE A 59 7.16 13.37 -18.02
C PHE A 59 7.23 12.11 -18.87
N ILE A 60 8.31 11.95 -19.63
CA ILE A 60 8.55 10.69 -20.34
C ILE A 60 9.11 9.70 -19.33
N VAL A 61 8.55 8.49 -19.26
CA VAL A 61 9.17 7.37 -18.54
C VAL A 61 10.28 6.80 -19.43
N PRO A 62 11.57 6.92 -19.08
CA PRO A 62 12.63 6.35 -19.89
C PRO A 62 12.49 4.83 -20.06
N ASP A 63 12.85 4.31 -21.23
CA ASP A 63 12.77 2.88 -21.56
C ASP A 63 13.47 1.97 -20.53
N ILE A 64 14.53 2.46 -19.89
CA ILE A 64 15.24 1.70 -18.87
C ILE A 64 14.40 1.40 -17.61
N TYR A 65 13.31 2.14 -17.40
CA TYR A 65 12.35 1.89 -16.31
C TYR A 65 11.07 1.20 -16.78
N THR A 66 10.97 0.86 -18.06
CA THR A 66 9.83 0.10 -18.59
C THR A 66 10.08 -1.40 -18.53
N ILE A 67 11.32 -1.83 -18.23
CA ILE A 67 11.75 -3.23 -18.16
C ILE A 67 12.51 -3.54 -16.87
N TYR A 68 12.44 -4.79 -16.43
CA TYR A 68 13.27 -5.33 -15.35
C TYR A 68 14.73 -5.49 -15.82
N TYR A 69 15.68 -5.06 -15.00
CA TYR A 69 17.10 -5.02 -15.38
C TYR A 69 17.72 -6.40 -15.62
N LEU A 70 17.32 -7.41 -14.83
CA LEU A 70 17.90 -8.75 -14.86
C LEU A 70 17.46 -9.54 -16.11
N ASP A 71 16.15 -9.64 -16.33
CA ASP A 71 15.60 -10.55 -17.33
C ASP A 71 14.98 -9.83 -18.54
N ARG A 72 15.01 -8.49 -18.56
CA ARG A 72 14.42 -7.63 -19.61
C ARG A 72 12.89 -7.79 -19.76
N ASP A 73 12.24 -8.39 -18.76
CA ASP A 73 10.80 -8.52 -18.69
C ASP A 73 10.11 -7.16 -18.58
N ARG A 74 8.88 -7.07 -19.11
CA ARG A 74 8.06 -5.87 -18.97
C ARG A 74 7.86 -5.53 -17.49
N LEU A 75 8.02 -4.25 -17.16
CA LEU A 75 7.73 -3.69 -15.84
C LEU A 75 6.67 -2.60 -15.91
N LEU A 76 6.79 -1.64 -16.83
CA LEU A 76 5.73 -0.65 -17.06
C LEU A 76 4.58 -1.34 -17.80
N LEU A 77 3.46 -1.50 -17.11
CA LEU A 77 2.27 -2.16 -17.62
C LEU A 77 1.38 -1.19 -18.40
N HIS A 78 1.24 0.05 -17.89
CA HIS A 78 0.37 1.06 -18.48
C HIS A 78 0.82 2.48 -18.17
N ASP A 79 0.60 3.38 -19.12
CA ASP A 79 0.73 4.82 -18.98
C ASP A 79 -0.41 5.51 -19.73
N SER A 80 -1.34 6.10 -18.99
CA SER A 80 -2.57 6.66 -19.58
C SER A 80 -2.35 7.89 -20.47
N GLU A 81 -1.18 8.53 -20.39
CA GLU A 81 -0.82 9.65 -21.27
C GLU A 81 0.01 9.21 -22.49
N ASN A 82 0.44 7.94 -22.55
CA ASN A 82 1.24 7.44 -23.66
C ASN A 82 0.33 6.74 -24.69
N PRO A 83 0.20 7.27 -25.93
CA PRO A 83 -0.68 6.71 -26.96
C PRO A 83 -0.34 5.27 -27.38
N SER A 84 0.85 4.78 -27.06
CA SER A 84 1.27 3.40 -27.34
C SER A 84 0.55 2.38 -26.44
N PHE A 85 0.05 2.81 -25.28
CA PHE A 85 -0.72 1.99 -24.35
C PHE A 85 -2.22 2.15 -24.59
N GLN A 86 -2.66 1.79 -25.80
CA GLN A 86 -4.08 1.89 -26.16
C GLN A 86 -4.91 0.98 -25.27
N PHE A 87 -5.79 1.60 -24.46
CA PHE A 87 -6.76 0.91 -23.62
C PHE A 87 -8.13 1.55 -23.82
N ASN A 88 -9.05 0.81 -24.44
CA ASN A 88 -10.44 1.23 -24.57
C ASN A 88 -11.22 0.64 -23.40
N SER A 89 -11.44 1.45 -22.37
CA SER A 89 -12.35 1.10 -21.27
C SER A 89 -13.73 0.75 -21.83
N SER A 90 -14.26 -0.43 -21.50
CA SER A 90 -15.62 -0.85 -21.87
C SER A 90 -16.69 0.17 -21.48
N ASP A 91 -16.47 0.87 -20.37
CA ASP A 91 -17.47 1.74 -19.75
C ASP A 91 -17.20 3.24 -19.94
N ASN A 92 -16.36 3.61 -20.92
CA ASN A 92 -15.92 5.00 -21.14
C ASN A 92 -15.36 5.70 -19.89
N ILE A 93 -14.87 4.94 -18.91
CA ILE A 93 -14.24 5.47 -17.71
C ILE A 93 -12.91 6.08 -18.12
N GLN A 94 -12.77 7.38 -17.88
CA GLN A 94 -11.53 8.12 -18.11
C GLN A 94 -10.93 8.54 -16.78
N PRO A 95 -9.60 8.48 -16.64
CA PRO A 95 -8.94 8.90 -15.42
C PRO A 95 -8.98 10.42 -15.31
N SER A 96 -9.00 10.95 -14.08
CA SER A 96 -9.02 12.40 -13.83
C SER A 96 -7.67 13.08 -14.09
N GLY A 97 -6.61 12.29 -14.27
CA GLY A 97 -5.25 12.71 -14.58
C GLY A 97 -4.41 11.50 -14.99
N ARG A 98 -3.10 11.68 -15.12
CA ARG A 98 -2.20 10.58 -15.49
C ARG A 98 -2.26 9.44 -14.48
N ILE A 99 -2.30 8.21 -14.98
CA ILE A 99 -2.12 6.98 -14.20
C ILE A 99 -0.97 6.19 -14.81
N LEU A 100 -0.03 5.79 -13.96
CA LEU A 100 1.07 4.89 -14.32
C LEU A 100 0.91 3.60 -13.52
N ILE A 101 1.08 2.45 -14.17
CA ILE A 101 0.95 1.13 -13.56
C ILE A 101 2.20 0.31 -13.88
N TRP A 102 2.81 -0.28 -12.85
CA TRP A 102 3.91 -1.21 -12.98
C TRP A 102 3.55 -2.57 -12.41
N SER A 103 3.79 -3.60 -13.21
CA SER A 103 3.67 -5.01 -12.83
C SER A 103 4.36 -5.85 -13.90
N SER A 104 5.20 -6.80 -13.47
CA SER A 104 5.77 -7.82 -14.35
C SER A 104 4.82 -8.98 -14.56
N ASP A 105 5.11 -9.82 -15.56
CA ASP A 105 4.27 -10.99 -15.87
C ASP A 105 4.22 -11.98 -14.71
N ILE A 106 5.34 -12.15 -13.99
CA ILE A 106 5.40 -12.96 -12.76
C ILE A 106 4.49 -12.36 -11.68
N GLN A 107 4.52 -11.04 -11.51
CA GLN A 107 3.66 -10.37 -10.54
C GLN A 107 2.17 -10.47 -10.93
N LEU A 108 1.83 -10.34 -12.20
CA LEU A 108 0.47 -10.55 -12.71
C LEU A 108 0.01 -12.00 -12.51
N HIS A 109 0.88 -12.97 -12.73
CA HIS A 109 0.58 -14.37 -12.41
C HIS A 109 0.30 -14.58 -10.93
N LEU A 110 1.06 -13.95 -10.03
CA LEU A 110 0.78 -13.99 -8.60
C LEU A 110 -0.55 -13.30 -8.26
N LEU A 111 -0.81 -12.14 -8.86
CA LEU A 111 -2.07 -11.40 -8.70
C LEU A 111 -3.29 -12.27 -9.07
N PHE A 112 -3.29 -12.88 -10.25
CA PHE A 112 -4.44 -13.64 -10.76
C PHE A 112 -4.66 -14.99 -10.10
N ASN A 113 -3.64 -15.56 -9.44
CA ASN A 113 -3.77 -16.83 -8.72
C ASN A 113 -3.97 -16.62 -7.21
N SER A 114 -3.99 -15.38 -6.71
CA SER A 114 -4.16 -15.11 -5.29
C SER A 114 -5.64 -15.05 -4.90
N GLU A 115 -6.02 -15.84 -3.89
CA GLU A 115 -7.35 -15.76 -3.28
C GLU A 115 -7.52 -14.53 -2.39
N ARG A 116 -6.41 -13.94 -1.93
CA ARG A 116 -6.40 -12.83 -0.97
C ARG A 116 -5.55 -11.70 -1.50
N LEU A 117 -6.13 -10.52 -1.60
CA LEU A 117 -5.43 -9.30 -1.97
C LEU A 117 -5.50 -8.29 -0.84
N HIS A 118 -4.39 -7.58 -0.61
CA HIS A 118 -4.38 -6.37 0.21
C HIS A 118 -4.12 -5.18 -0.70
N MET A 119 -4.86 -4.09 -0.52
CA MET A 119 -4.71 -2.88 -1.32
C MET A 119 -4.55 -1.69 -0.40
N ASP A 120 -3.53 -0.87 -0.64
CA ASP A 120 -3.20 0.25 0.23
C ASP A 120 -2.60 1.43 -0.57
N GLY A 121 -2.93 2.65 -0.14
CA GLY A 121 -2.40 3.89 -0.67
C GLY A 121 -1.32 4.46 0.24
N THR A 122 -0.15 4.79 -0.31
CA THR A 122 0.93 5.44 0.42
C THR A 122 1.16 6.87 -0.07
N PHE A 123 1.02 7.84 0.84
CA PHE A 123 1.00 9.27 0.51
C PHE A 123 2.37 9.94 0.62
N SER A 124 3.13 9.63 1.68
CA SER A 124 4.42 10.26 1.97
C SER A 124 5.51 9.93 0.94
N SER A 125 5.31 8.86 0.17
CA SER A 125 6.21 8.41 -0.91
C SER A 125 5.70 8.81 -2.29
N SER A 126 4.57 9.52 -2.39
CA SER A 126 4.03 9.95 -3.67
C SER A 126 4.87 11.07 -4.29
N PRO A 127 5.23 10.98 -5.58
CA PRO A 127 5.82 12.11 -6.29
C PRO A 127 4.87 13.30 -6.30
N ALA A 128 5.40 14.52 -6.34
CA ALA A 128 4.66 15.77 -6.14
C ALA A 128 3.41 16.00 -7.02
N HIS A 129 3.24 15.22 -8.09
CA HIS A 129 2.15 15.36 -9.06
C HIS A 129 1.14 14.21 -9.03
N PHE A 130 1.22 13.36 -8.02
CA PHE A 130 0.27 12.27 -7.76
C PHE A 130 -0.15 12.33 -6.29
N ASP A 131 -1.41 12.04 -6.01
CA ASP A 131 -1.94 12.03 -4.64
C ASP A 131 -1.39 10.84 -3.85
N GLN A 132 -1.13 9.72 -4.53
CA GLN A 132 -0.66 8.49 -3.87
C GLN A 132 0.11 7.54 -4.79
N VAL A 133 0.95 6.72 -4.14
CA VAL A 133 1.39 5.42 -4.66
C VAL A 133 0.43 4.36 -4.14
N PHE A 134 -0.38 3.80 -5.03
CA PHE A 134 -1.30 2.71 -4.73
C PHE A 134 -0.64 1.35 -4.99
N ILE A 135 -0.75 0.43 -4.03
CA ILE A 135 -0.09 -0.87 -4.08
C ILE A 135 -1.14 -1.98 -3.90
N ILE A 136 -1.12 -2.96 -4.79
CA ILE A 136 -1.83 -4.23 -4.62
C ILE A 136 -0.83 -5.30 -4.25
N GLN A 137 -1.11 -6.01 -3.17
CA GLN A 137 -0.28 -7.09 -2.64
C GLN A 137 -1.06 -8.40 -2.68
N ALA A 138 -0.42 -9.45 -3.20
CA ALA A 138 -0.93 -10.81 -3.16
C ALA A 138 -0.40 -11.54 -1.93
N ILE A 139 -1.19 -12.47 -1.37
CA ILE A 139 -0.72 -13.36 -0.32
C ILE A 139 -0.15 -14.62 -0.94
N HIS A 140 1.16 -14.79 -0.83
CA HIS A 140 1.88 -15.94 -1.36
C HIS A 140 2.69 -16.60 -0.24
N HIS A 141 2.43 -17.89 0.03
CA HIS A 141 3.04 -18.65 1.14
C HIS A 141 3.03 -17.92 2.49
N GLY A 142 1.90 -17.27 2.82
CA GLY A 142 1.73 -16.53 4.08
C GLY A 142 2.42 -15.16 4.12
N SER A 143 3.09 -14.74 3.04
CA SER A 143 3.74 -13.44 2.94
C SER A 143 2.95 -12.50 2.02
N CYS A 144 2.91 -11.21 2.36
CA CYS A 144 2.41 -10.17 1.47
C CYS A 144 3.48 -9.81 0.44
N VAL A 145 3.18 -9.98 -0.85
CA VAL A 145 4.08 -9.66 -1.95
C VAL A 145 3.44 -8.56 -2.80
N PRO A 146 4.09 -7.39 -2.95
CA PRO A 146 3.58 -6.33 -3.82
C PRO A 146 3.69 -6.76 -5.29
N VAL A 147 2.54 -6.77 -5.96
CA VAL A 147 2.39 -7.27 -7.33
C VAL A 147 1.97 -6.19 -8.31
N VAL A 148 1.34 -5.12 -7.84
CA VAL A 148 1.02 -3.95 -8.67
C VAL A 148 1.41 -2.70 -7.91
N HIS A 149 2.13 -1.81 -8.57
CA HIS A 149 2.40 -0.46 -8.10
C HIS A 149 1.77 0.52 -9.06
N SER A 150 1.16 1.58 -8.54
CA SER A 150 0.51 2.57 -9.40
C SER A 150 0.64 3.97 -8.82
N LEU A 151 0.84 4.94 -9.71
CA LEU A 151 0.72 6.35 -9.36
C LEU A 151 -0.67 6.83 -9.76
N LEU A 152 -1.45 7.27 -8.78
CA LEU A 152 -2.82 7.75 -8.99
C LEU A 152 -2.89 9.27 -8.77
N PRO A 153 -3.62 10.01 -9.64
CA PRO A 153 -3.66 11.46 -9.57
C PRO A 153 -4.57 11.96 -8.44
N ASP A 154 -5.58 11.17 -8.07
CA ASP A 154 -6.44 11.39 -6.90
C ASP A 154 -7.12 10.07 -6.46
N ARG A 155 -7.84 10.12 -5.34
CA ARG A 155 -8.59 9.02 -4.70
C ARG A 155 -10.03 8.85 -5.21
N LYS A 156 -10.36 9.34 -6.41
CA LYS A 156 -11.71 9.15 -6.96
C LYS A 156 -11.91 7.70 -7.39
N THR A 157 -13.12 7.21 -7.19
CA THR A 157 -13.58 5.89 -7.66
C THR A 157 -13.25 5.65 -9.13
N SER A 158 -13.35 6.67 -10.00
CA SER A 158 -13.05 6.55 -11.43
C SER A 158 -11.62 6.10 -11.72
N ASN A 159 -10.64 6.56 -10.94
CA ASN A 159 -9.23 6.19 -11.15
C ASN A 159 -8.95 4.76 -10.75
N TYR A 160 -9.56 4.29 -9.65
CA TYR A 160 -9.49 2.88 -9.27
C TYR A 160 -10.18 1.97 -10.28
N LEU A 161 -11.37 2.36 -10.76
CA LEU A 161 -12.05 1.61 -11.80
C LEU A 161 -11.22 1.53 -13.08
N TYR A 162 -10.59 2.64 -13.49
CA TYR A 162 -9.68 2.65 -14.64
C TYR A 162 -8.51 1.69 -14.45
N LEU A 163 -7.84 1.76 -13.29
CA LEU A 163 -6.75 0.83 -12.93
C LEU A 163 -7.21 -0.62 -12.95
N PHE A 164 -8.34 -0.94 -12.32
CA PHE A 164 -8.86 -2.31 -12.28
C PHE A 164 -9.22 -2.81 -13.67
N ASN A 165 -9.86 -1.99 -14.51
CA ASN A 165 -10.20 -2.33 -15.89
C ASN A 165 -8.96 -2.75 -16.70
N ILE A 166 -7.82 -2.09 -16.50
CA ILE A 166 -6.54 -2.52 -17.10
C ILE A 166 -6.12 -3.89 -16.57
N LEU A 167 -6.18 -4.13 -15.26
CA LEU A 167 -5.82 -5.42 -14.68
C LEU A 167 -6.75 -6.56 -15.13
N PHE A 168 -8.05 -6.30 -15.29
CA PHE A 168 -9.01 -7.26 -15.84
C PHE A 168 -8.73 -7.59 -17.31
N ASP A 169 -8.35 -6.60 -18.12
CA ASP A 169 -7.92 -6.83 -19.49
C ASP A 169 -6.64 -7.66 -19.55
N GLN A 170 -5.67 -7.41 -18.65
CA GLN A 170 -4.50 -8.26 -18.52
C GLN A 170 -4.88 -9.68 -18.11
N ALA A 171 -5.76 -9.88 -17.13
CA ALA A 171 -6.22 -11.21 -16.75
C ALA A 171 -6.77 -11.98 -17.96
N LYS A 172 -7.59 -11.33 -18.81
CA LYS A 172 -8.10 -11.92 -20.06
C LYS A 172 -6.98 -12.32 -21.02
N LYS A 173 -5.98 -11.46 -21.23
CA LYS A 173 -4.81 -11.75 -22.09
C LYS A 173 -4.02 -12.97 -21.61
N PHE A 174 -3.96 -13.20 -20.30
CA PHE A 174 -3.32 -14.36 -19.70
C PHE A 174 -4.23 -15.61 -19.62
N ASN A 175 -5.45 -15.57 -20.18
CA ASN A 175 -6.48 -16.62 -20.01
C ASN A 175 -6.77 -16.93 -18.54
N LYS A 176 -6.75 -15.91 -17.70
CA LYS A 176 -7.02 -15.95 -16.26
C LYS A 176 -8.20 -15.05 -15.90
N LYS A 177 -8.63 -15.14 -14.64
CA LYS A 177 -9.60 -14.22 -14.04
C LYS A 177 -8.98 -13.57 -12.82
N LEU A 178 -9.23 -12.28 -12.64
CA LEU A 178 -8.93 -11.58 -11.40
C LEU A 178 -10.17 -11.67 -10.50
N ASP A 179 -10.28 -12.73 -9.71
CA ASP A 179 -11.45 -13.03 -8.88
C ASP A 179 -11.03 -13.52 -7.49
N PRO A 180 -10.43 -12.65 -6.66
CA PRO A 180 -10.02 -13.00 -5.31
C PRO A 180 -11.25 -13.28 -4.43
N VAL A 181 -11.09 -14.19 -3.46
CA VAL A 181 -12.09 -14.49 -2.44
C VAL A 181 -12.18 -13.35 -1.41
N HIS A 182 -11.03 -12.77 -1.05
CA HIS A 182 -10.96 -11.68 -0.08
C HIS A 182 -10.12 -10.52 -0.60
N ILE A 183 -10.63 -9.31 -0.37
CA ILE A 183 -9.86 -8.07 -0.55
C ILE A 183 -9.86 -7.32 0.77
N MET A 184 -8.67 -7.05 1.31
CA MET A 184 -8.52 -6.19 2.48
C MET A 184 -8.03 -4.81 2.04
N THR A 185 -8.72 -3.77 2.47
CA THR A 185 -8.35 -2.38 2.16
C THR A 185 -8.32 -1.56 3.43
N ASP A 186 -7.78 -0.35 3.36
CA ASP A 186 -8.16 0.70 4.29
C ASP A 186 -9.65 1.11 4.09
N PHE A 187 -10.08 2.13 4.82
CA PHE A 187 -11.48 2.61 4.81
C PHE A 187 -11.68 3.75 3.80
N GLU A 188 -10.90 3.79 2.71
CA GLU A 188 -11.05 4.84 1.72
C GLU A 188 -12.35 4.65 0.90
N PRO A 189 -13.25 5.66 0.84
CA PRO A 189 -14.53 5.53 0.14
C PRO A 189 -14.39 5.29 -1.37
N GLY A 190 -13.39 5.93 -2.00
CA GLY A 190 -13.15 5.84 -3.43
C GLY A 190 -12.83 4.40 -3.86
N LEU A 191 -11.86 3.80 -3.19
CA LEU A 191 -11.44 2.40 -3.36
C LEU A 191 -12.55 1.41 -3.02
N THR A 192 -13.23 1.60 -1.88
CA THR A 192 -14.34 0.73 -1.44
C THR A 192 -15.44 0.67 -2.49
N LYS A 193 -15.87 1.83 -2.99
CA LYS A 193 -16.88 1.89 -4.05
C LYS A 193 -16.41 1.22 -5.34
N ALA A 194 -15.14 1.38 -5.72
CA ALA A 194 -14.61 0.78 -6.94
C ALA A 194 -14.56 -0.75 -6.85
N ILE A 195 -14.21 -1.31 -5.68
CA ILE A 195 -14.22 -2.75 -5.45
C ILE A 195 -15.61 -3.32 -5.60
N LEU A 196 -16.62 -2.69 -4.97
CA LEU A 196 -18.02 -3.12 -5.04
C LEU A 196 -18.59 -3.10 -6.46
N ILE A 197 -18.14 -2.18 -7.31
CA ILE A 197 -18.59 -2.07 -8.71
C ILE A 197 -17.94 -3.15 -9.58
N GLN A 198 -16.65 -3.43 -9.36
CA GLN A 198 -15.84 -4.13 -10.35
C GLN A 198 -15.62 -5.61 -10.03
N PHE A 199 -15.56 -5.99 -8.76
CA PHE A 199 -15.31 -7.38 -8.34
C PHE A 199 -16.61 -8.16 -8.19
N SER A 200 -16.50 -9.49 -8.21
CA SER A 200 -17.62 -10.42 -8.06
C SER A 200 -18.39 -10.18 -6.76
N GLU A 201 -19.70 -10.39 -6.76
CA GLU A 201 -20.53 -10.38 -5.54
C GLU A 201 -20.06 -11.41 -4.49
N LYS A 202 -19.30 -12.43 -4.93
CA LYS A 202 -18.69 -13.44 -4.05
C LYS A 202 -17.42 -12.95 -3.36
N THR A 203 -16.79 -11.89 -3.86
CA THR A 203 -15.59 -11.30 -3.27
C THR A 203 -15.96 -10.59 -1.98
N ILE A 204 -15.35 -11.01 -0.87
CA ILE A 204 -15.59 -10.40 0.44
C ILE A 204 -14.58 -9.29 0.66
N GLN A 205 -15.05 -8.04 0.64
CA GLN A 205 -14.25 -6.90 1.06
C GLN A 205 -14.17 -6.83 2.59
N LYS A 206 -12.98 -6.60 3.14
CA LYS A 206 -12.73 -6.43 4.58
C LYS A 206 -11.97 -5.13 4.84
N GLY A 207 -12.31 -4.47 5.95
CA GLY A 207 -11.51 -3.35 6.45
C GLY A 207 -10.25 -3.84 7.18
N CYS A 208 -9.16 -3.09 7.05
CA CYS A 208 -7.91 -3.37 7.73
C CYS A 208 -8.02 -3.07 9.23
N PHE A 209 -7.82 -4.10 10.07
CA PHE A 209 -7.88 -3.97 11.53
C PHE A 209 -6.85 -2.97 12.08
N PHE A 210 -5.66 -2.91 11.49
CA PHE A 210 -4.63 -1.96 11.88
C PHE A 210 -5.12 -0.52 11.70
N HIS A 211 -5.68 -0.20 10.52
CA HIS A 211 -6.21 1.14 10.24
C HIS A 211 -7.44 1.48 11.09
N PHE A 212 -8.26 0.48 11.43
CA PHE A 212 -9.38 0.64 12.35
C PHE A 212 -8.89 1.05 13.75
N CYS A 213 -7.99 0.27 14.34
CA CYS A 213 -7.39 0.56 15.64
C CYS A 213 -6.66 1.91 15.66
N GLN A 214 -5.93 2.24 14.58
CA GLN A 214 -5.27 3.52 14.44
C GLN A 214 -6.27 4.68 14.42
N SER A 215 -7.44 4.50 13.81
CA SER A 215 -8.48 5.54 13.76
C SER A 215 -9.13 5.76 15.13
N ILE A 216 -9.40 4.68 15.87
CA ILE A 216 -9.82 4.77 17.28
C ILE A 216 -8.77 5.51 18.10
N TYR A 217 -7.50 5.14 17.96
CA TYR A 217 -6.43 5.77 18.74
C TYR A 217 -6.26 7.26 18.40
N ARG A 218 -6.37 7.65 17.13
CA ARG A 218 -6.39 9.07 16.74
C ARG A 218 -7.56 9.82 17.39
N HIS A 219 -8.71 9.18 17.51
CA HIS A 219 -9.85 9.78 18.20
C HIS A 219 -9.59 9.92 19.72
N VAL A 220 -9.04 8.89 20.37
CA VAL A 220 -8.55 8.95 21.76
C VAL A 220 -7.59 10.13 21.96
N GLN A 221 -6.65 10.35 21.02
CA GLN A 221 -5.75 11.50 21.06
C GLN A 221 -6.49 12.83 20.94
N SER A 222 -7.47 12.93 20.05
CA SER A 222 -8.27 14.16 19.85
C SER A 222 -9.11 14.54 21.07
N LEU A 223 -9.50 13.56 21.89
CA LEU A 223 -10.21 13.76 23.15
C LEU A 223 -9.28 14.11 24.32
N GLY A 224 -7.96 14.20 24.10
CA GLY A 224 -6.99 14.47 25.17
C GLY A 224 -6.67 13.24 26.05
N LEU A 225 -7.21 12.06 25.73
CA LEU A 225 -7.11 10.84 26.54
C LEU A 225 -5.76 10.11 26.41
N SER A 226 -4.74 10.74 25.79
CA SER A 226 -3.45 10.08 25.56
C SER A 226 -2.74 9.73 26.87
N SER A 227 -2.77 10.63 27.86
CA SER A 227 -2.17 10.37 29.18
C SER A 227 -2.91 9.25 29.90
N SER A 228 -4.25 9.28 29.89
CA SER A 228 -5.10 8.30 30.54
C SER A 228 -4.95 6.92 29.90
N TYR A 229 -4.87 6.84 28.58
CA TYR A 229 -4.52 5.60 27.88
C TYR A 229 -3.15 5.06 28.33
N MET A 230 -2.16 5.91 28.58
CA MET A 230 -0.80 5.51 28.98
C MET A 230 -0.62 5.24 30.48
N ASN A 231 -1.51 5.75 31.34
CA ASN A 231 -1.32 5.72 32.80
C ASN A 231 -2.49 5.09 33.57
N ASN A 232 -3.70 5.02 33.00
CA ASN A 232 -4.87 4.37 33.59
C ASN A 232 -5.14 3.02 32.90
N LEU A 233 -5.01 1.93 33.67
CA LEU A 233 -5.21 0.58 33.16
C LEU A 233 -6.67 0.30 32.75
N MET A 234 -7.63 0.83 33.49
CA MET A 234 -9.06 0.60 33.25
C MET A 234 -9.49 1.26 31.94
N ILE A 235 -9.16 2.54 31.77
CA ILE A 235 -9.43 3.28 30.53
C ILE A 235 -8.73 2.63 29.33
N ARG A 236 -7.46 2.22 29.48
CA ARG A 236 -6.75 1.49 28.43
C ARG A 236 -7.46 0.20 28.04
N ASN A 237 -7.94 -0.57 29.01
CA ASN A 237 -8.62 -1.83 28.76
C ASN A 237 -9.92 -1.60 28.00
N VAL A 238 -10.74 -0.64 28.39
CA VAL A 238 -11.98 -0.29 27.69
C VAL A 238 -11.70 0.13 26.25
N ILE A 239 -10.67 0.97 26.00
CA ILE A 239 -10.25 1.36 24.65
C ILE A 239 -9.84 0.13 23.81
N LYS A 240 -9.08 -0.79 24.40
CA LYS A 240 -8.64 -2.02 23.73
C LYS A 240 -9.78 -2.99 23.48
N GLN A 241 -10.74 -3.10 24.40
CA GLN A 241 -11.95 -3.89 24.22
C GLN A 241 -12.79 -3.32 23.07
N ALA A 242 -12.95 -1.99 23.02
CA ALA A 242 -13.63 -1.32 21.92
C ALA A 242 -12.96 -1.61 20.56
N MET A 243 -11.63 -1.61 20.51
CA MET A 243 -10.89 -2.07 19.32
C MET A 243 -11.15 -3.56 19.02
N ALA A 244 -11.17 -4.42 20.04
CA ALA A 244 -11.37 -5.86 19.89
C ALA A 244 -12.79 -6.25 19.44
N LEU A 245 -13.79 -5.39 19.58
CA LEU A 245 -15.16 -5.65 19.11
C LEU A 245 -15.22 -5.99 17.62
N ALA A 246 -14.32 -5.44 16.80
CA ALA A 246 -14.23 -5.78 15.39
C ALA A 246 -13.88 -7.25 15.10
N LEU A 247 -13.40 -8.00 16.11
CA LEU A 247 -13.03 -9.41 16.01
C LEU A 247 -14.09 -10.36 16.60
N VAL A 248 -15.14 -9.79 17.19
CA VAL A 248 -16.24 -10.55 17.80
C VAL A 248 -17.27 -10.92 16.71
N PRO A 249 -17.94 -12.09 16.81
CA PRO A 249 -19.06 -12.40 15.92
C PRO A 249 -20.12 -11.29 15.91
N PRO A 250 -20.67 -10.91 14.74
CA PRO A 250 -21.61 -9.79 14.64
C PRO A 250 -22.80 -9.86 15.61
N SER A 251 -23.29 -11.07 15.91
CA SER A 251 -24.40 -11.30 16.85
C SER A 251 -24.12 -10.87 18.29
N HIS A 252 -22.85 -10.78 18.70
CA HIS A 252 -22.45 -10.42 20.06
C HIS A 252 -21.94 -8.98 20.18
N VAL A 253 -21.71 -8.29 19.06
CA VAL A 253 -21.11 -6.95 19.06
C VAL A 253 -21.94 -5.97 19.90
N GLN A 254 -23.26 -5.93 19.70
CA GLN A 254 -24.12 -4.99 20.44
C GLN A 254 -24.13 -5.26 21.95
N VAL A 255 -24.15 -6.54 22.34
CA VAL A 255 -24.17 -6.93 23.76
C VAL A 255 -22.87 -6.51 24.43
N LEU A 256 -21.73 -6.89 23.85
CA LEU A 256 -20.42 -6.55 24.41
C LEU A 256 -20.12 -5.05 24.34
N PHE A 257 -20.65 -4.34 23.34
CA PHE A 257 -20.54 -2.89 23.26
C PHE A 257 -21.26 -2.20 24.44
N ASN A 258 -22.47 -2.66 24.79
CA ASN A 258 -23.21 -2.13 25.93
C ASN A 258 -22.56 -2.45 27.28
N GLU A 259 -21.65 -3.42 27.32
CA GLU A 259 -20.86 -3.79 28.49
C GLU A 259 -19.58 -2.96 28.64
N LEU A 260 -19.15 -2.22 27.60
CA LEU A 260 -17.94 -1.41 27.66
C LEU A 260 -18.00 -0.36 28.77
N GLY A 261 -16.96 -0.34 29.60
CA GLY A 261 -16.79 0.65 30.64
C GLY A 261 -17.75 0.49 31.82
N GLN A 262 -18.46 -0.64 31.94
CA GLN A 262 -19.29 -0.95 33.11
C GLN A 262 -18.47 -1.17 34.39
N GLU A 263 -17.18 -1.41 34.27
CA GLU A 263 -16.22 -1.55 35.36
C GLU A 263 -15.62 -0.21 35.82
N LEU A 264 -15.83 0.87 35.07
CA LEU A 264 -15.29 2.19 35.36
C LEU A 264 -16.08 2.89 36.47
N ASN A 265 -15.36 3.70 37.27
CA ASN A 265 -15.98 4.64 38.20
C ASN A 265 -16.60 5.85 37.46
N ASP A 266 -17.35 6.69 38.17
CA ASP A 266 -18.10 7.80 37.56
C ASP A 266 -17.17 8.81 36.86
N ASP A 267 -16.03 9.16 37.47
CA ASP A 267 -15.05 10.09 36.88
C ASP A 267 -14.45 9.52 35.59
N GLU A 268 -14.07 8.24 35.60
CA GLU A 268 -13.52 7.54 34.42
C GLU A 268 -14.55 7.44 33.28
N ARG A 269 -15.83 7.21 33.61
CA ARG A 269 -16.91 7.15 32.61
C ARG A 269 -17.17 8.51 31.98
N GLU A 270 -17.18 9.57 32.79
CA GLU A 270 -17.31 10.93 32.29
C GLU A 270 -16.15 11.24 31.33
N GLU A 271 -14.94 10.88 31.71
CA GLU A 271 -13.72 11.09 30.92
C GLU A 271 -13.78 10.41 29.54
N ILE A 272 -14.24 9.14 29.47
CA ILE A 272 -14.30 8.41 28.19
C ILE A 272 -15.62 8.55 27.44
N SER A 273 -16.58 9.31 27.95
CA SER A 273 -17.93 9.42 27.38
C SER A 273 -17.93 9.82 25.91
N GLY A 274 -17.04 10.75 25.51
CA GLY A 274 -16.86 11.18 24.12
C GLY A 274 -16.41 10.06 23.20
N LEU A 275 -15.59 9.13 23.68
CA LEU A 275 -15.16 7.95 22.92
C LEU A 275 -16.32 6.97 22.69
N LEU A 276 -17.14 6.71 23.71
CA LEU A 276 -18.29 5.81 23.56
C LEU A 276 -19.35 6.39 22.60
N GLN A 277 -19.52 7.71 22.59
CA GLN A 277 -20.40 8.39 21.63
C GLN A 277 -19.90 8.29 20.19
N TYR A 278 -18.58 8.33 19.98
CA TYR A 278 -17.99 8.19 18.64
C TYR A 278 -18.43 6.90 17.95
N PHE A 279 -18.44 5.77 18.66
CA PHE A 279 -18.90 4.49 18.12
C PHE A 279 -20.41 4.42 17.83
N ASN A 280 -21.24 5.25 18.45
CA ASN A 280 -22.68 5.31 18.13
C ASN A 280 -22.99 6.18 16.90
N SER A 281 -22.00 6.94 16.43
CA SER A 281 -22.16 7.90 15.32
C SER A 281 -21.72 7.38 13.96
N HIS A 282 -21.14 6.18 13.90
CA HIS A 282 -20.57 5.54 12.70
C HIS A 282 -20.98 4.06 12.66
#